data_AF-A0A2P2BTD0-F1
#
_entry.id   AF-A0A2P2BTD0-F1
#
_cell.length_a   1.000
_cell.length_b   1.000
_cell.length_c   1.000
_cell.angle_alpha   90.00
_cell.angle_beta   90.00
_cell.angle_gamma   90.00
#
_symmetry.space_group_name_H-M   'P 1'
#
loop_
_entity.id
_entity.type
_entity.pdbx_description
1 polymer ?
#
loop_
_entity_poly.entity_id
_entity_poly.type
_entity_poly.pdbx_seq_one_letter_code
_entity_poly.pdbx_strand_id
1 'polypeptide(L)' 'MNKPINQNAKQALNMLKMEIANEQGFNYNEVSDKIESNAPQNTLEGIYKNVLAGELVGGAMTKSLVTKGEEILLKMYKEK' A
#
# COMPACT_ATOMS: atom_id res chain seq x y z
N MET A 1 -10.65 -23.34 -5.33
CA MET A 1 -11.80 -22.42 -5.24
C MET A 1 -11.28 -20.99 -5.27
N ASN A 2 -11.62 -20.19 -6.28
CA ASN A 2 -11.37 -18.74 -6.21
C ASN A 2 -12.45 -18.13 -5.34
N LYS A 3 -12.08 -17.69 -4.13
CA LYS A 3 -12.97 -16.85 -3.33
C LYS A 3 -13.24 -15.56 -4.13
N PRO A 4 -14.49 -15.09 -4.19
CA PRO A 4 -14.77 -13.80 -4.82
C PRO A 4 -13.97 -12.70 -4.11
N ILE A 5 -13.44 -11.76 -4.89
CA ILE A 5 -12.72 -10.60 -4.36
C ILE A 5 -13.70 -9.80 -3.50
N ASN A 6 -13.37 -9.64 -2.21
CA ASN A 6 -14.14 -8.79 -1.32
C ASN A 6 -13.88 -7.32 -1.70
N GLN A 7 -14.90 -6.66 -2.26
CA GLN A 7 -14.79 -5.28 -2.74
C GLN A 7 -14.47 -4.29 -1.60
N ASN A 8 -15.00 -4.52 -0.39
CA ASN A 8 -14.71 -3.68 0.76
C ASN A 8 -13.24 -3.78 1.16
N ALA A 9 -12.67 -5.01 1.11
CA ALA A 9 -11.25 -5.21 1.38
C ALA A 9 -10.37 -4.53 0.33
N LYS A 10 -10.74 -4.62 -0.96
CA LYS A 10 -10.04 -3.91 -2.03
C LYS A 10 -10.04 -2.40 -1.80
N GLN A 11 -11.20 -1.83 -1.46
CA GLN A 11 -11.32 -0.40 -1.21
C GLN A 11 -10.48 0.03 0.01
N ALA A 12 -10.52 -0.73 1.11
CA ALA A 12 -9.70 -0.46 2.29
C ALA A 12 -8.19 -0.51 2.00
N LEU A 13 -7.75 -1.49 1.18
CA LEU A 13 -6.35 -1.58 0.76
C LEU A 13 -5.92 -0.39 -0.10
N ASN A 14 -6.78 0.08 -1.00
CA ASN A 14 -6.50 1.27 -1.81
C ASN A 14 -6.42 2.55 -0.96
N MET A 15 -7.31 2.70 0.03
CA MET A 15 -7.23 3.82 0.98
C MET A 15 -5.94 3.77 1.80
N LEU A 16 -5.54 2.59 2.28
CA LEU A 16 -4.27 2.42 3.01
C LEU A 16 -3.06 2.76 2.13
N LYS A 17 -3.09 2.31 0.86
CA LYS A 17 -2.04 2.61 -0.12
C LYS A 17 -1.90 4.12 -0.33
N MET A 18 -3.03 4.81 -0.53
CA MET A 18 -3.07 6.26 -0.72
C MET A 18 -2.55 7.00 0.51
N GLU A 19 -2.98 6.62 1.72
CA GLU A 19 -2.54 7.24 2.96
C GLU A 19 -1.02 7.13 3.13
N ILE A 20 -0.47 5.93 3.00
CA ILE A 20 0.97 5.69 3.13
C ILE A 20 1.78 6.42 2.06
N ALA A 21 1.27 6.49 0.82
CA ALA A 21 1.90 7.26 -0.25
C ALA A 21 2.02 8.74 0.13
N ASN A 22 0.92 9.32 0.61
CA ASN A 22 0.83 10.71 1.03
C ASN A 22 1.75 10.99 2.23
N GLU A 23 1.77 10.11 3.24
CA GLU A 23 2.67 10.20 4.41
C GLU A 23 4.16 10.23 3.99
N GLN A 24 4.51 9.51 2.92
CA GLN A 24 5.89 9.44 2.40
C GLN A 24 6.21 10.51 1.35
N GLY A 25 5.25 11.39 1.00
CA GLY A 25 5.43 12.46 0.02
C GLY A 25 5.39 12.01 -1.44
N PHE A 26 4.80 10.84 -1.71
CA PHE A 26 4.54 10.33 -3.06
C PHE A 26 3.10 10.60 -3.50
N ASN A 27 2.89 10.68 -4.81
CA ASN A 27 1.55 10.84 -5.37
C ASN A 27 0.94 9.47 -5.61
N TYR A 28 -0.32 9.32 -5.23
CA TYR A 28 -1.14 8.17 -5.62
C TYR A 28 -2.04 8.56 -6.79
N ASN A 29 -1.91 7.86 -7.92
CA ASN A 29 -2.73 8.06 -9.08
C ASN A 29 -3.98 7.16 -9.00
N GLU A 30 -5.13 7.74 -8.66
CA GLU A 30 -6.39 6.99 -8.46
C GLU A 30 -6.89 6.27 -9.72
N VAL A 31 -6.54 6.78 -10.91
CA VAL A 31 -6.99 6.23 -12.19
C VAL A 31 -6.16 5.01 -12.59
N SER A 32 -4.83 5.09 -12.42
CA SER A 32 -3.91 4.03 -12.82
C SER A 32 -3.46 3.10 -11.67
N ASP A 33 -3.85 3.41 -10.43
CA ASP A 33 -3.44 2.71 -9.21
C ASP A 33 -1.91 2.66 -9.04
N LYS A 34 -1.22 3.73 -9.44
CA LYS A 34 0.25 3.84 -9.38
C LYS A 34 0.71 4.78 -8.28
N ILE A 35 1.89 4.48 -7.73
CA ILE A 35 2.65 5.40 -6.88
C ILE A 35 3.68 6.09 -7.76
N GLU A 36 3.66 7.42 -7.73
CA GLU A 36 4.52 8.26 -8.57
C GLU A 36 5.30 9.24 -7.70
N SER A 37 6.59 9.32 -7.95
CA SER A 37 7.44 10.35 -7.37
C SER A 37 7.22 11.69 -8.06
N ASN A 38 7.61 12.78 -7.39
CA ASN A 38 7.58 14.13 -7.97
C ASN A 38 8.72 14.39 -8.99
N ALA A 39 9.45 13.36 -9.41
CA ALA A 39 10.57 13.51 -10.34
C ALA A 39 10.11 13.64 -11.80
N PRO A 40 10.97 14.15 -12.70
CA PRO A 40 10.65 14.24 -14.12
C PRO A 40 10.31 12.87 -14.72
N GLN A 41 9.07 12.74 -15.19
CA GLN A 41 8.59 11.50 -15.81
C GLN A 41 9.31 11.24 -17.15
N ASN A 42 9.41 9.98 -17.55
CA ASN A 42 10.10 9.52 -18.76
C ASN A 42 11.63 9.79 -18.80
N THR A 43 12.23 10.05 -17.64
CA THR A 43 13.69 10.08 -17.47
C THR A 43 14.16 8.85 -16.71
N LEU A 44 15.44 8.48 -16.85
CA LEU A 44 16.01 7.38 -16.07
C LEU A 44 15.89 7.63 -14.56
N GLU A 45 16.10 8.87 -14.13
CA GLU A 45 15.92 9.28 -12.73
C GLU A 45 14.47 9.13 -12.26
N GLY A 46 13.50 9.59 -13.06
CA GLY A 46 12.08 9.47 -12.75
C GLY A 46 11.61 8.02 -12.66
N ILE A 47 12.07 7.16 -13.57
CA ILE A 47 11.79 5.72 -13.54
C ILE A 47 12.33 5.12 -12.25
N TYR A 48 13.59 5.39 -11.91
CA TYR A 48 14.21 4.91 -10.67
C TYR A 48 13.44 5.36 -9.42
N LYS A 49 13.07 6.65 -9.35
CA LYS A 49 12.34 7.20 -8.20
C LYS A 49 10.91 6.67 -8.09
N ASN A 50 10.23 6.38 -9.21
CA ASN A 50 8.91 5.75 -9.17
C ASN A 50 8.98 4.30 -8.69
N VAL A 51 10.00 3.54 -9.09
CA VAL A 51 10.23 2.18 -8.58
C VAL A 51 10.47 2.22 -7.07
N LEU A 52 11.38 3.07 -6.62
CA LEU A 52 11.67 3.24 -5.20
C LEU A 52 10.42 3.66 -4.40
N ALA A 53 9.60 4.58 -4.94
CA ALA A 53 8.35 4.98 -4.32
C ALA A 53 7.37 3.80 -4.17
N GLY A 54 7.23 2.98 -5.20
CA GLY A 54 6.42 1.76 -5.15
C GLY A 54 6.92 0.75 -4.10
N GLU A 55 8.24 0.55 -4.00
CA GLU A 55 8.86 -0.33 -3.00
C GLU A 55 8.63 0.16 -1.57
N LEU A 56 8.81 1.46 -1.31
CA LEU A 56 8.65 2.04 0.02
C LEU A 56 7.19 2.00 0.48
N VAL A 57 6.24 2.38 -0.39
CA VAL A 57 4.81 2.31 -0.07
C VAL A 57 4.37 0.87 0.11
N GLY A 58 4.76 -0.03 -0.81
CA GLY A 58 4.41 -1.45 -0.73
C GLY A 58 4.96 -2.12 0.53
N GLY A 59 6.22 -1.85 0.88
CA GLY A 59 6.85 -2.37 2.10
C GLY A 59 6.15 -1.89 3.37
N ALA A 60 5.79 -0.61 3.44
CA ALA A 60 5.05 -0.04 4.56
C ALA A 60 3.64 -0.62 4.68
N MET A 61 2.92 -0.81 3.56
CA MET A 61 1.62 -1.47 3.53
C MET A 61 1.71 -2.91 4.07
N THR A 62 2.68 -3.70 3.59
CA THR A 62 2.88 -5.07 4.06
C THR A 62 3.17 -5.11 5.56
N LYS A 63 4.04 -4.23 6.07
CA LYS A 63 4.33 -4.12 7.51
C LYS A 63 3.07 -3.82 8.32
N SER A 64 2.24 -2.88 7.86
CA SER A 64 0.99 -2.50 8.53
C SER A 64 0.00 -3.67 8.59
N LEU A 65 -0.18 -4.40 7.48
CA LEU A 65 -1.07 -5.56 7.41
C LEU A 65 -0.61 -6.72 8.30
N VAL A 66 0.70 -7.01 8.31
CA VAL A 66 1.27 -8.05 9.18
C VAL A 66 1.05 -7.68 10.65
N THR A 67 1.36 -6.44 11.04
CA THR A 67 1.18 -5.96 12.42
C THR A 67 -0.28 -6.09 12.88
N LYS A 68 -1.24 -5.66 12.06
CA LYS A 68 -2.68 -5.81 12.37
C LYS A 68 -3.11 -7.28 12.45
N GLY A 69 -2.56 -8.14 11.59
CA GLY A 69 -2.78 -9.58 11.65
C GLY A 69 -2.33 -10.17 12.98
N GLU A 70 -1.13 -9.81 13.44
CA GLU A 70 -0.60 -10.23 14.74
C GLU A 70 -1.48 -9.75 15.90
N GLU A 71 -1.89 -8.48 15.91
CA GLU A 71 -2.79 -7.91 16.91
C GLU A 71 -4.12 -8.68 17.01
N ILE A 72 -4.74 -8.98 15.87
CA ILE A 72 -5.99 -9.75 15.80
C ILE A 72 -5.80 -11.15 16.36
N LEU A 73 -4.72 -11.84 15.99
CA LEU A 73 -4.42 -13.19 16.48
C LEU A 73 -4.22 -13.22 17.99
N LEU A 74 -3.47 -12.26 18.55
CA LEU A 74 -3.27 -12.14 19.99
C LEU A 74 -4.57 -11.87 20.74
N LYS A 75 -5.45 -11.02 20.19
CA LYS A 75 -6.77 -10.75 20.77
C LYS A 75 -7.62 -12.02 20.81
N MET A 76 -7.70 -12.75 19.69
CA MET A 76 -8.45 -14.01 19.60
C MET A 76 -7.93 -15.09 20.57
N TYR A 77 -6.63 -15.08 20.88
CA TYR A 77 -6.04 -16.01 21.86
C TYR A 77 -6.37 -15.63 23.30
N LYS A 78 -6.40 -14.32 23.62
CA LYS A 78 -6.73 -13.82 24.97
C LYS A 78 -8.22 -13.90 25.32
N GLU A 79 -9.08 -13.90 24.30
CA GLU A 79 -10.54 -14.04 24.46
C GLU A 79 -11.02 -15.50 24.55
N LYS A 80 -10.10 -16.47 24.53
CA LYS A 80 -10.34 -17.90 24.81
C LYS A 80 -10.03 -18.24 26.25
#